data_AF-A0A353R3N1-F1
#
_entry.id   AF-A0A353R3N1-F1
#
_cell.length_a   1.000
_cell.length_b   1.000
_cell.length_c   1.000
_cell.angle_alpha   90.00
_cell.angle_beta   90.00
_cell.angle_gamma   90.00
#
_symmetry.space_group_name_H-M   'P 1'
#
loop_
_entity.id
_entity.type
_entity.pdbx_description
1 polymer ?
#
loop_
_entity_poly.entity_id
_entity_poly.type
_entity_poly.pdbx_seq_one_letter_code
_entity_poly.pdbx_strand_id
1 'polypeptide(L)'
;AAGDARIISEMAKIQSQSTSNACSISQVATLAALEGDQSFIKDMNTAFKQRHDFVVAALNDIKGIRCAPADGAFYCFFSVQDAIAATPGVNDDVAFAAWLMEQAEVALVPGSAFGAPGYLRLSFATSMQNLEEAMRRLKNALG
;
A
#
# COMPACT_ATOMS: atom_id res chain seq x y z
N ALA A 1 13.01 -22.60 8.22
CA ALA A 1 13.66 -21.27 8.32
C ALA A 1 14.75 -21.17 7.27
N ALA A 2 15.03 -19.97 6.75
CA ALA A 2 16.06 -19.74 5.73
C ALA A 2 17.02 -18.65 6.22
N GLY A 3 18.33 -18.86 6.07
CA GLY A 3 19.38 -17.97 6.60
C GLY A 3 20.54 -18.75 7.24
N ASP A 4 21.49 -18.02 7.86
CA ASP A 4 22.61 -18.62 8.62
C ASP A 4 22.07 -19.43 9.81
N ALA A 5 22.55 -20.67 9.93
CA ALA A 5 22.04 -21.61 10.93
C ALA A 5 22.25 -21.13 12.38
N ARG A 6 23.34 -20.40 12.66
CA ARG A 6 23.59 -19.84 13.99
C ARG A 6 22.58 -18.75 14.30
N ILE A 7 22.32 -17.87 13.34
CA ILE A 7 21.32 -16.81 13.49
C ILE A 7 19.93 -17.41 13.72
N ILE A 8 19.53 -18.42 12.92
CA ILE A 8 18.24 -19.10 13.06
C ILE A 8 18.08 -19.71 14.46
N SER A 9 19.13 -20.34 14.99
CA SER A 9 19.12 -20.92 16.34
C SER A 9 18.86 -19.85 17.41
N GLU A 10 19.53 -18.69 17.33
CA GLU A 10 19.30 -17.61 18.28
C GLU A 10 17.90 -16.97 18.12
N MET A 11 17.39 -16.84 16.89
CA MET A 11 16.01 -16.39 16.65
C MET A 11 14.98 -17.33 17.28
N ALA A 12 15.19 -18.65 17.22
CA ALA A 12 14.29 -19.63 17.82
C ALA A 12 14.23 -19.50 19.35
N LYS A 13 15.37 -19.19 20.01
CA LYS A 13 15.41 -18.92 21.45
C LYS A 13 14.57 -17.70 21.82
N ILE A 14 14.69 -16.61 21.06
CA ILE A 14 13.87 -15.40 21.26
C ILE A 14 12.38 -15.73 21.07
N GLN A 15 12.03 -16.41 19.97
CA GLN A 15 10.65 -16.75 19.65
C GLN A 15 10.00 -17.59 20.78
N SER A 16 10.72 -18.57 21.32
CA SER A 16 10.25 -19.44 22.41
C SER A 16 9.79 -18.65 23.64
N GLN A 17 10.49 -17.55 23.96
CA GLN A 17 10.19 -16.68 25.10
C GLN A 17 9.24 -15.52 24.78
N SER A 18 8.98 -15.22 23.50
CA SER A 18 8.09 -14.13 23.09
C SER A 18 6.69 -14.60 22.66
N THR A 19 6.61 -15.67 21.88
CA THR A 19 5.36 -16.12 21.24
C THR A 19 5.18 -17.64 21.22
N SER A 20 6.18 -18.39 21.70
CA SER A 20 6.26 -19.84 21.58
C SER A 20 6.25 -20.30 20.11
N ASN A 21 5.12 -20.82 19.62
CA ASN A 21 4.97 -21.33 18.26
C ASN A 21 3.84 -20.57 17.54
N ALA A 22 3.95 -20.45 16.21
CA ALA A 22 2.85 -19.96 15.38
C ALA A 22 1.62 -20.88 15.51
N CYS A 23 0.42 -20.34 15.24
CA CYS A 23 -0.84 -21.10 15.29
C CYS A 23 -0.76 -22.39 14.47
N SER A 24 -1.02 -23.54 15.10
CA SER A 24 -0.91 -24.86 14.45
C SER A 24 -1.86 -25.00 13.25
N ILE A 25 -3.08 -24.46 13.35
CA ILE A 25 -4.05 -24.47 12.24
C ILE A 25 -3.52 -23.66 11.04
N SER A 26 -2.92 -22.49 11.29
CA SER A 26 -2.30 -21.68 10.24
C SER A 26 -1.09 -22.35 9.61
N GLN A 27 -0.31 -23.13 10.38
CA GLN A 27 0.81 -23.91 9.85
C GLN A 27 0.33 -24.98 8.86
N VAL A 28 -0.75 -25.71 9.18
CA VAL A 28 -1.34 -26.70 8.26
C VAL A 28 -1.93 -26.03 7.02
N ALA A 29 -2.60 -24.89 7.17
CA ALA A 29 -3.09 -24.11 6.03
C ALA A 29 -1.94 -23.60 5.14
N THR A 30 -0.82 -23.20 5.73
CA THR A 30 0.38 -22.75 5.00
C THR A 30 0.99 -23.90 4.21
N LEU A 31 1.05 -25.11 4.76
CA LEU A 31 1.51 -26.28 4.03
C LEU A 31 0.66 -26.53 2.78
N ALA A 32 -0.66 -26.53 2.93
CA ALA A 32 -1.60 -26.67 1.81
C ALA A 32 -1.42 -25.55 0.77
N ALA A 33 -1.19 -24.31 1.23
CA ALA A 33 -0.95 -23.17 0.34
C ALA A 33 0.38 -23.26 -0.42
N LEU A 34 1.41 -23.89 0.15
CA LEU A 34 2.73 -24.05 -0.49
C LEU A 34 2.80 -25.25 -1.45
N GLU A 35 2.16 -26.37 -1.08
CA GLU A 35 2.21 -27.62 -1.86
C GLU A 35 1.06 -27.75 -2.86
N GLY A 36 -0.02 -26.97 -2.69
CA GLY A 36 -1.18 -26.97 -3.56
C GLY A 36 -0.97 -26.25 -4.88
N ASP A 37 -2.05 -26.16 -5.67
CA ASP A 37 -2.05 -25.44 -6.94
C ASP A 37 -1.76 -23.93 -6.74
N GLN A 38 -0.82 -23.42 -7.54
CA GLN A 38 -0.36 -22.03 -7.48
C GLN A 38 -0.99 -21.14 -8.57
N SER A 39 -1.92 -21.68 -9.38
CA SER A 39 -2.53 -20.94 -10.50
C SER A 39 -3.17 -19.61 -10.08
N PHE A 40 -3.76 -19.56 -8.88
CA PHE A 40 -4.38 -18.36 -8.32
C PHE A 40 -3.42 -17.16 -8.22
N ILE A 41 -2.11 -17.38 -8.10
CA ILE A 41 -1.11 -16.31 -8.07
C ILE A 41 -1.12 -15.53 -9.39
N LYS A 42 -1.26 -16.22 -10.52
CA LYS A 42 -1.31 -15.57 -11.85
C LYS A 42 -2.57 -14.72 -12.00
N ASP A 43 -3.70 -15.22 -11.50
CA ASP A 43 -4.98 -14.49 -11.53
C ASP A 43 -4.91 -13.24 -10.65
N MET A 44 -4.36 -13.36 -9.44
CA MET A 44 -4.12 -12.22 -8.55
C MET A 44 -3.17 -11.21 -9.19
N ASN A 45 -2.04 -11.65 -9.76
CA ASN A 45 -1.09 -10.75 -10.43
C ASN A 45 -1.74 -9.99 -11.58
N THR A 46 -2.61 -10.65 -12.36
CA THR A 46 -3.36 -10.01 -13.45
C THR A 46 -4.30 -8.93 -12.90
N ALA A 47 -5.06 -9.25 -11.86
CA ALA A 47 -5.98 -8.29 -11.23
C ALA A 47 -5.24 -7.11 -10.57
N PHE A 48 -4.14 -7.36 -9.87
CA PHE A 48 -3.34 -6.31 -9.25
C PHE A 48 -2.65 -5.42 -10.28
N LYS A 49 -2.17 -5.99 -11.39
CA LYS A 49 -1.59 -5.20 -12.49
C LYS A 49 -2.63 -4.27 -13.11
N GLN A 50 -3.84 -4.75 -13.37
CA GLN A 50 -4.93 -3.91 -13.91
C GLN A 50 -5.24 -2.73 -12.97
N ARG A 51 -5.34 -3.00 -11.67
CA ARG A 51 -5.58 -1.96 -10.65
C ARG A 51 -4.43 -0.97 -10.55
N HIS A 52 -3.19 -1.47 -10.56
CA HIS A 52 -1.97 -0.65 -10.57
C HIS A 52 -1.97 0.31 -11.77
N ASP A 53 -2.12 -0.23 -12.98
CA ASP A 53 -2.03 0.55 -14.22
C ASP A 53 -3.12 1.65 -14.25
N PHE A 54 -4.33 1.34 -13.77
CA PHE A 54 -5.41 2.31 -13.61
C PHE A 54 -5.07 3.41 -12.59
N VAL A 55 -4.67 3.03 -11.37
CA VAL A 55 -4.40 3.99 -10.29
C VAL A 55 -3.25 4.92 -10.65
N VAL A 56 -2.16 4.39 -11.21
CA VAL A 56 -1.01 5.20 -11.62
C VAL A 56 -1.41 6.21 -12.70
N ALA A 57 -2.19 5.78 -13.70
CA ALA A 57 -2.69 6.68 -14.72
C ALA A 57 -3.61 7.77 -14.13
N ALA A 58 -4.57 7.38 -13.29
CA ALA A 58 -5.53 8.29 -12.68
C ALA A 58 -4.87 9.31 -11.73
N LEU A 59 -3.90 8.88 -10.92
CA LEU A 59 -3.14 9.78 -10.05
C LEU A 59 -2.33 10.81 -10.85
N ASN A 60 -1.71 10.40 -11.96
CA ASN A 60 -0.94 11.31 -12.82
C ASN A 60 -1.81 12.26 -13.65
N ASP A 61 -3.12 12.00 -13.76
CA ASP A 61 -4.09 12.91 -14.37
C ASP A 61 -4.55 14.03 -13.40
N ILE A 62 -4.24 13.91 -12.10
CA ILE A 62 -4.56 14.91 -11.09
C ILE A 62 -3.42 15.93 -11.01
N LYS A 63 -3.75 17.22 -11.14
CA LYS A 63 -2.77 18.30 -11.07
C LYS A 63 -2.08 18.33 -9.69
N GLY A 64 -0.76 18.45 -9.71
CA GLY A 64 0.06 18.53 -8.49
C GLY A 64 0.39 17.18 -7.86
N ILE A 65 0.01 16.07 -8.51
CA ILE A 65 0.38 14.71 -8.14
C ILE A 65 1.37 14.15 -9.15
N ARG A 66 2.37 13.41 -8.66
CA ARG A 66 3.33 12.65 -9.50
C ARG A 66 3.48 11.24 -8.96
N CYS A 67 3.07 10.23 -9.72
CA CYS A 67 3.14 8.83 -9.34
C CYS A 67 4.06 8.06 -10.30
N ALA A 68 5.17 7.52 -9.79
CA ALA A 68 5.96 6.56 -10.53
C ALA A 68 5.24 5.21 -10.60
N PRO A 69 5.40 4.43 -11.68
CA PRO A 69 4.94 3.04 -11.70
C PRO A 69 5.73 2.19 -10.69
N ALA A 70 5.07 1.18 -10.11
CA ALA A 70 5.67 0.22 -9.21
C ALA A 70 5.87 -1.13 -9.90
N ASP A 71 7.01 -1.78 -9.65
CA ASP A 71 7.33 -3.09 -10.22
C ASP A 71 6.68 -4.26 -9.46
N GLY A 72 6.09 -3.99 -8.29
CA GLY A 72 5.48 -5.03 -7.45
C GLY A 72 4.79 -4.49 -6.19
N ALA A 73 4.38 -5.40 -5.32
CA ALA A 73 3.45 -5.15 -4.22
C ALA A 73 2.09 -4.61 -4.71
N PHE A 74 1.32 -4.00 -3.80
CA PHE A 74 0.00 -3.46 -4.11
C PHE A 74 -0.18 -2.01 -3.61
N TYR A 75 0.90 -1.22 -3.69
CA TYR A 75 0.93 0.16 -3.25
C TYR A 75 1.39 1.11 -4.36
N CYS A 76 0.74 2.26 -4.46
CA CYS A 76 1.29 3.43 -5.15
C CYS A 76 1.87 4.38 -4.12
N PHE A 77 3.07 4.87 -4.36
CA PHE A 77 3.75 5.88 -3.54
C PHE A 77 4.03 7.10 -4.40
N PHE A 78 3.30 8.19 -4.15
CA PHE A 78 3.23 9.32 -5.08
C PHE A 78 3.49 10.63 -4.36
N SER A 79 4.15 11.55 -5.06
CA SER A 79 4.43 12.87 -4.53
C SER A 79 3.19 13.75 -4.60
N VAL A 80 2.98 14.52 -3.55
CA VAL A 80 1.89 15.49 -3.39
C VAL A 80 2.41 16.89 -3.02
N GLN A 81 3.72 17.13 -3.15
CA GLN A 81 4.35 18.39 -2.75
C GLN A 81 3.70 19.61 -3.44
N ASP A 82 3.42 19.49 -4.73
CA ASP A 82 2.80 20.56 -5.51
C ASP A 82 1.32 20.74 -5.12
N ALA A 83 0.61 19.66 -4.81
CA ALA A 83 -0.77 19.70 -4.32
C ALA A 83 -0.88 20.33 -2.91
N ILE A 84 0.06 20.02 -2.01
CA ILE A 84 0.18 20.65 -0.70
C ILE A 84 0.38 22.15 -0.85
N ALA A 85 1.34 22.57 -1.68
CA ALA A 85 1.62 23.99 -1.92
C ALA A 85 0.41 24.76 -2.50
N ALA A 86 -0.49 24.07 -3.20
CA ALA A 86 -1.70 24.64 -3.77
C ALA A 86 -2.92 24.59 -2.83
N THR A 87 -2.83 23.95 -1.67
CA THR A 87 -3.96 23.76 -0.73
C THR A 87 -3.80 24.68 0.49
N PRO A 88 -4.61 25.76 0.61
CA PRO A 88 -4.49 26.69 1.73
C PRO A 88 -4.74 26.01 3.08
N GLY A 89 -3.89 26.32 4.07
CA GLY A 89 -4.01 25.78 5.43
C GLY A 89 -3.41 24.39 5.63
N VAL A 90 -2.82 23.78 4.59
CA VAL A 90 -2.10 22.52 4.67
C VAL A 90 -0.61 22.76 4.50
N ASN A 91 0.20 22.22 5.43
CA ASN A 91 1.63 22.52 5.50
C ASN A 91 2.54 21.31 5.23
N ASP A 92 2.03 20.09 5.39
CA ASP A 92 2.79 18.85 5.23
C ASP A 92 1.87 17.70 4.75
N ASP A 93 2.47 16.54 4.51
CA ASP A 93 1.76 15.36 4.00
C ASP A 93 0.82 14.72 5.03
N VAL A 94 1.09 14.91 6.34
CA VAL A 94 0.20 14.44 7.41
C VAL A 94 -1.09 15.26 7.43
N ALA A 95 -0.97 16.58 7.43
CA ALA A 95 -2.10 17.50 7.33
C ALA A 95 -2.85 17.31 6.02
N PHE A 96 -2.14 17.04 4.92
CA PHE A 96 -2.78 16.80 3.61
C PHE A 96 -3.55 15.48 3.58
N ALA A 97 -3.02 14.40 4.16
CA ALA A 97 -3.72 13.13 4.28
C ALA A 97 -5.01 13.28 5.11
N ALA A 98 -4.95 14.02 6.22
CA ALA A 98 -6.13 14.33 7.03
C ALA A 98 -7.14 15.19 6.25
N TRP A 99 -6.67 16.21 5.54
CA TRP A 99 -7.50 17.07 4.71
C TRP A 99 -8.22 16.28 3.60
N LEU A 100 -7.52 15.38 2.89
CA LEU A 100 -8.14 14.50 1.89
C LEU A 100 -9.16 13.53 2.50
N MET A 101 -8.92 13.04 3.72
CA MET A 101 -9.87 12.21 4.43
C MET A 101 -11.15 12.98 4.77
N GLU A 102 -11.04 14.25 5.17
CA GLU A 102 -12.20 15.08 5.51
C GLU A 102 -12.95 15.59 4.27
N GLN A 103 -12.22 16.06 3.24
CA GLN A 103 -12.81 16.72 2.07
C GLN A 103 -13.19 15.75 0.95
N ALA A 104 -12.42 14.67 0.77
CA ALA A 104 -12.62 13.69 -0.29
C ALA A 104 -13.10 12.34 0.26
N GLU A 105 -13.17 12.14 1.58
CA GLU A 105 -13.52 10.84 2.20
C GLU A 105 -12.59 9.69 1.72
N VAL A 106 -11.33 10.01 1.41
CA VAL A 106 -10.32 9.02 0.99
C VAL A 106 -9.19 8.98 2.00
N ALA A 107 -9.07 7.85 2.72
CA ALA A 107 -8.01 7.63 3.69
C ALA A 107 -6.71 7.17 3.00
N LEU A 108 -5.63 7.94 3.22
CA LEU A 108 -4.28 7.68 2.69
C LEU A 108 -3.26 7.71 3.83
N VAL A 109 -2.10 7.08 3.64
CA VAL A 109 -1.03 7.10 4.65
C VAL A 109 0.05 8.11 4.24
N PRO A 110 0.43 9.06 5.11
CA PRO A 110 1.46 10.03 4.79
C PRO A 110 2.85 9.39 4.62
N GLY A 111 3.62 9.92 3.69
CA GLY A 111 4.98 9.51 3.35
C GLY A 111 5.96 9.69 4.50
N SER A 112 5.73 10.67 5.37
CA SER A 112 6.49 10.91 6.60
C SER A 112 6.52 9.68 7.51
N ALA A 113 5.48 8.83 7.53
CA ALA A 113 5.49 7.56 8.28
C ALA A 113 6.47 6.52 7.70
N PHE A 114 6.93 6.73 6.47
CA PHE A 114 7.91 5.92 5.76
C PHE A 114 9.27 6.65 5.58
N GLY A 115 9.45 7.79 6.22
CA GLY A 115 10.68 8.60 6.09
C GLY A 115 10.80 9.39 4.78
N ALA A 116 9.69 9.62 4.07
CA ALA A 116 9.65 10.40 2.83
C ALA A 116 8.54 11.48 2.86
N PRO A 117 8.77 12.60 3.55
CA PRO A 117 7.81 13.70 3.61
C PRO A 117 7.41 14.23 2.23
N GLY A 118 6.16 14.65 2.08
CA GLY A 118 5.62 15.16 0.81
C GLY A 118 5.14 14.07 -0.16
N TYR A 119 5.01 12.84 0.32
CA TYR A 119 4.45 11.71 -0.43
C TYR A 119 3.22 11.17 0.28
N LEU A 120 2.38 10.42 -0.43
CA LEU A 120 1.31 9.61 0.15
C LEU A 120 1.40 8.17 -0.38
N ARG A 121 0.92 7.22 0.43
CA ARG A 121 0.77 5.81 0.06
C ARG A 121 -0.70 5.45 -0.10
N LEU A 122 -1.06 4.88 -1.24
CA LEU A 122 -2.36 4.28 -1.52
C LEU A 122 -2.22 2.76 -1.69
N SER A 123 -3.07 1.98 -1.03
CA SER A 123 -3.21 0.54 -1.27
C SER A 123 -4.27 0.28 -2.33
N PHE A 124 -3.92 -0.41 -3.41
CA PHE A 124 -4.88 -0.81 -4.45
C PHE A 124 -5.37 -2.26 -4.31
N ALA A 125 -5.20 -2.83 -3.11
CA ALA A 125 -5.78 -4.12 -2.72
C ALA A 125 -7.26 -4.01 -2.31
N THR A 126 -8.09 -3.55 -3.25
CA THR A 126 -9.54 -3.42 -3.09
C THR A 126 -10.23 -3.62 -4.45
N SER A 127 -11.55 -3.45 -4.52
CA SER A 127 -12.31 -3.56 -5.77
C SER A 127 -11.97 -2.43 -6.75
N MET A 128 -12.11 -2.70 -8.04
CA MET A 128 -11.90 -1.67 -9.08
C MET A 128 -12.87 -0.50 -8.89
N GLN A 129 -14.12 -0.78 -8.51
CA GLN A 129 -15.16 0.22 -8.26
C GLN A 129 -14.77 1.18 -7.14
N ASN A 130 -14.18 0.67 -6.05
CA ASN A 130 -13.69 1.52 -4.96
C ASN A 130 -12.53 2.39 -5.42
N LEU A 131 -11.65 1.88 -6.28
CA LEU A 131 -10.53 2.65 -6.83
C LEU A 131 -11.03 3.76 -7.77
N GLU A 132 -11.95 3.45 -8.67
CA GLU A 132 -12.57 4.44 -9.56
C GLU A 132 -13.24 5.56 -8.78
N GLU A 133 -14.01 5.21 -7.76
CA GLU A 133 -14.68 6.19 -6.90
C GLU A 133 -13.68 7.03 -6.10
N ALA A 134 -12.64 6.40 -5.52
CA ALA A 134 -11.59 7.13 -4.80
C ALA A 134 -10.84 8.11 -5.72
N MET A 135 -10.47 7.69 -6.92
CA MET A 135 -9.79 8.56 -7.89
C MET A 135 -10.68 9.72 -8.34
N ARG A 136 -11.98 9.47 -8.54
CA ARG A 136 -12.97 10.52 -8.84
C ARG A 136 -13.07 11.55 -7.73
N ARG A 137 -13.14 11.11 -6.46
CA ARG A 137 -13.19 11.99 -5.29
C ARG A 137 -11.92 12.82 -5.14
N LEU A 138 -10.74 12.20 -5.28
CA LEU A 138 -9.47 12.91 -5.23
C LEU A 138 -9.36 13.97 -6.31
N LYS A 139 -9.74 13.63 -7.56
CA LYS A 139 -9.75 14.58 -8.67
C LYS A 139 -10.66 15.77 -8.38
N ASN A 140 -11.88 15.52 -7.93
CA ASN A 140 -12.84 16.58 -7.58
C ASN A 140 -12.36 17.48 -6.43
N ALA A 141 -11.69 16.92 -5.43
CA ALA A 141 -11.18 17.70 -4.30
C ALA A 141 -9.99 18.59 -4.67
N LEU A 142 -9.19 18.19 -5.68
CA LEU A 142 -7.95 18.85 -6.06
C LEU A 142 -8.03 19.73 -7.32
N GLY A 143 -9.16 19.70 -8.05
CA GLY A 143 -9.43 20.55 -9.20
C GLY A 143 -9.76 19.78 -10.47
#